data_AF-A0A2D4WS36-F1
#
_entry.id   AF-A0A2D4WS36-F1
#
_cell.length_a   1.000
_cell.length_b   1.000
_cell.length_c   1.000
_cell.angle_alpha   90.00
_cell.angle_beta   90.00
_cell.angle_gamma   90.00
#
_symmetry.space_group_name_H-M   'P 1'
#
loop_
_entity.id
_entity.type
_entity.pdbx_description
1 polymer ?
#
loop_
_entity_poly.entity_id
_entity_poly.type
_entity_poly.pdbx_seq_one_letter_code
_entity_poly.pdbx_strand_id
1 'polypeptide(L)'
;MYITSAQVEVTYSFIHDGGTGIWLEGSGADASLLHCFIEDNSATNRAAGIHAPGGDLSLDRCIVRNNAAYTNQLGEVTTGGLHIASSSSAILTDTIVCGNLVDDVVAPQIEGPWTDGGGSIASEACGSTIHVPTDYATIQEAVDAAGIFDTIAIAAGTYGIGDSESPGLGILNKAITLSGETNSDGSPAVVLQGEGDAPMVYVSNGAPGGEVPPVGFMETVSLEGLKMIGCDLILEDGVHAVTNCTVEGGMGGVNARDVWQLTMTNCIVRENHGAPWSGVIAVGAMTNLTLVNCVVEDNSSQPAGWWPAYSGIGLLDGGYGGVISLQDCTIRNNHAISPPDDPVGFAGIIRWVTSSDPSLGSATFEDTTVCGNLLDGKPGLQVHGEWSDDGGNTIEDQCASDCPGDINDDGVVDGTDLALLLAVWNSDDPPADIDGNGVVDAADLAQVLGYWGACAASP
;
A
#
# COMPACT_ATOMS: atom_id res chain seq x y z
N MET A 1 13.82 -5.03 25.46
CA MET A 1 15.31 -5.21 25.52
C MET A 1 15.83 -4.88 26.93
N TYR A 2 16.77 -5.63 27.52
CA TYR A 2 17.25 -5.40 28.90
C TYR A 2 18.78 -5.37 29.00
N ILE A 3 19.35 -4.27 29.52
CA ILE A 3 20.79 -3.96 29.53
C ILE A 3 21.22 -3.62 30.96
N THR A 4 22.24 -4.28 31.50
CA THR A 4 22.61 -4.15 32.93
C THR A 4 24.03 -3.63 33.20
N SER A 5 24.98 -3.85 32.28
CA SER A 5 26.36 -3.38 32.44
C SER A 5 27.15 -3.43 31.12
N ALA A 6 26.63 -2.78 30.08
CA ALA A 6 27.27 -2.71 28.78
C ALA A 6 26.93 -1.39 28.08
N GLN A 7 27.83 -0.93 27.22
CA GLN A 7 27.51 0.09 26.23
C GLN A 7 26.93 -0.60 25.00
N VAL A 8 25.71 -0.24 24.64
CA VAL A 8 24.99 -0.84 23.51
C VAL A 8 24.73 0.23 22.45
N GLU A 9 25.04 -0.13 21.21
CA GLU A 9 24.68 0.67 20.03
C GLU A 9 23.62 -0.10 19.24
N VAL A 10 22.48 0.53 19.00
CA VAL A 10 21.37 -0.03 18.20
C VAL A 10 21.11 0.90 17.03
N THR A 11 21.05 0.34 15.83
CA THR A 11 20.83 1.08 14.59
C THR A 11 19.71 0.46 13.78
N TYR A 12 18.86 1.28 13.14
CA TYR A 12 17.83 0.84 12.19
C TYR A 12 16.97 -0.34 12.67
N SER A 13 16.43 -0.23 13.88
CA SER A 13 15.74 -1.32 14.56
C SER A 13 14.31 -0.94 14.97
N PHE A 14 13.36 -1.86 14.76
CA PHE A 14 12.00 -1.80 15.30
C PHE A 14 11.95 -2.59 16.62
N ILE A 15 11.46 -1.96 17.68
CA ILE A 15 11.38 -2.51 19.04
C ILE A 15 9.92 -2.47 19.47
N HIS A 16 9.26 -3.61 19.27
CA HIS A 16 7.91 -3.93 19.71
C HIS A 16 7.97 -5.31 20.39
N ASP A 17 8.06 -5.36 21.72
CA ASP A 17 8.19 -6.62 22.48
C ASP A 17 6.96 -6.96 23.34
N GLY A 18 5.93 -6.11 23.31
CA GLY A 18 4.72 -6.25 24.14
C GLY A 18 4.96 -6.04 25.63
N GLY A 19 6.15 -5.52 26.00
CA GLY A 19 6.61 -5.27 27.36
C GLY A 19 7.21 -3.87 27.52
N THR A 20 8.31 -3.77 28.28
CA THR A 20 9.14 -2.55 28.28
C THR A 20 10.14 -2.65 27.13
N GLY A 21 9.95 -1.82 26.10
CA GLY A 21 10.73 -1.83 24.86
C GLY A 21 12.24 -1.81 25.12
N ILE A 22 12.73 -0.90 25.97
CA ILE A 22 14.14 -0.90 26.43
C ILE A 22 14.22 -0.62 27.93
N TRP A 23 15.04 -1.39 28.64
CA TRP A 23 15.33 -1.19 30.04
C TRP A 23 16.84 -1.19 30.31
N LEU A 24 17.33 -0.07 30.86
CA LEU A 24 18.72 0.14 31.31
C LEU A 24 18.82 0.05 32.85
N GLU A 25 19.48 -0.98 33.38
CA GLU A 25 19.60 -1.21 34.82
C GLU A 25 21.07 -1.25 35.28
N GLY A 26 21.66 -0.07 35.52
CA GLY A 26 22.99 0.06 36.14
C GLY A 26 23.76 1.27 35.64
N SER A 27 24.68 1.83 36.44
CA SER A 27 25.41 3.07 36.13
C SER A 27 26.45 2.96 35.00
N GLY A 28 26.45 1.85 34.25
CA GLY A 28 27.28 1.64 33.06
C GLY A 28 26.53 0.91 31.96
N ALA A 29 25.19 0.97 32.01
CA ALA A 29 24.27 0.43 31.02
C ALA A 29 23.91 1.52 30.00
N ASP A 30 24.91 2.15 29.38
CA ASP A 30 24.67 3.26 28.46
C ASP A 30 24.14 2.72 27.12
N ALA A 31 23.19 3.42 26.51
CA ALA A 31 22.63 3.05 25.22
C ALA A 31 22.67 4.22 24.24
N SER A 32 23.20 3.95 23.04
CA SER A 32 23.14 4.87 21.90
C SER A 32 22.25 4.26 20.82
N LEU A 33 21.18 4.95 20.48
CA LEU A 33 20.21 4.53 19.49
C LEU A 33 20.24 5.51 18.32
N LEU A 34 20.32 4.96 17.11
CA LEU A 34 20.29 5.73 15.86
C LEU A 34 19.22 5.13 14.95
N HIS A 35 18.27 5.94 14.47
CA HIS A 35 17.19 5.47 13.59
C HIS A 35 16.41 4.27 14.15
N CYS A 36 16.07 4.30 15.44
CA CYS A 36 15.29 3.24 16.07
C CYS A 36 13.83 3.66 16.25
N PHE A 37 12.92 2.70 16.07
CA PHE A 37 11.49 2.83 16.29
C PHE A 37 11.14 2.03 17.54
N ILE A 38 10.64 2.71 18.59
CA ILE A 38 10.21 2.09 19.84
C ILE A 38 8.73 2.40 19.99
N GLU A 39 7.89 1.48 19.53
CA GLU A 39 6.46 1.72 19.36
C GLU A 39 5.59 0.57 19.82
N ASP A 40 4.36 0.92 20.19
CA ASP A 40 3.29 0.00 20.57
C ASP A 40 3.70 -1.00 21.67
N ASN A 41 4.60 -0.58 22.57
CA ASN A 41 4.99 -1.37 23.73
C ASN A 41 4.02 -1.12 24.89
N SER A 42 3.88 -2.11 25.77
CA SER A 42 2.96 -2.04 26.90
C SER A 42 3.63 -2.54 28.18
N ALA A 43 3.68 -1.71 29.22
CA ALA A 43 4.31 -2.08 30.49
C ALA A 43 3.41 -1.75 31.69
N THR A 44 3.50 -2.58 32.73
CA THR A 44 2.96 -2.24 34.05
C THR A 44 4.12 -1.82 34.94
N ASN A 45 3.98 -0.80 35.80
CA ASN A 45 4.97 -0.33 36.80
C ASN A 45 6.25 0.36 36.30
N ARG A 46 6.43 0.50 34.99
CA ARG A 46 7.62 1.09 34.33
C ARG A 46 7.22 1.80 33.06
N ALA A 47 8.20 2.47 32.46
CA ALA A 47 8.00 3.04 31.14
C ALA A 47 7.89 1.94 30.10
N ALA A 48 6.96 2.13 29.17
CA ALA A 48 6.67 1.17 28.14
C ALA A 48 7.65 1.30 26.97
N GLY A 49 8.00 2.52 26.56
CA GLY A 49 9.02 2.77 25.56
C GLY A 49 10.43 2.49 26.10
N ILE A 50 10.97 3.43 26.89
CA ILE A 50 12.32 3.29 27.47
C ILE A 50 12.29 3.60 28.96
N HIS A 51 12.76 2.65 29.76
CA HIS A 51 12.94 2.79 31.20
C HIS A 51 14.44 2.76 31.55
N ALA A 52 14.99 3.89 31.96
CA ALA A 52 16.40 4.05 32.34
C ALA A 52 16.56 4.42 33.83
N PRO A 53 16.41 3.47 34.77
CA PRO A 53 16.75 3.66 36.18
C PRO A 53 18.26 3.78 36.45
N GLY A 54 19.11 3.37 35.51
CA GLY A 54 20.55 3.64 35.50
C GLY A 54 21.13 3.58 34.09
N GLY A 55 22.25 4.27 33.84
CA GLY A 55 22.90 4.34 32.53
C GLY A 55 22.42 5.56 31.72
N ASP A 56 23.31 6.11 30.90
CA ASP A 56 23.00 7.28 30.07
C ASP A 56 22.45 6.88 28.70
N LEU A 57 21.58 7.72 28.15
CA LEU A 57 20.85 7.46 26.92
C LEU A 57 21.18 8.52 25.85
N SER A 58 21.48 8.07 24.64
CA SER A 58 21.61 8.92 23.46
C SER A 58 20.64 8.43 22.39
N LEU A 59 19.69 9.26 21.99
CA LEU A 59 18.81 8.99 20.84
C LEU A 59 19.15 9.99 19.73
N ASP A 60 19.40 9.46 18.54
CA ASP A 60 19.59 10.24 17.32
C ASP A 60 18.63 9.73 16.25
N ARG A 61 17.75 10.61 15.73
CA ARG A 61 16.75 10.27 14.69
C ARG A 61 15.85 9.08 15.05
N CYS A 62 15.52 8.94 16.32
CA CYS A 62 14.65 7.87 16.81
C CYS A 62 13.19 8.33 16.92
N ILE A 63 12.27 7.38 16.91
CA ILE A 63 10.83 7.60 17.14
C ILE A 63 10.40 6.73 18.31
N VAL A 64 9.83 7.34 19.35
CA VAL A 64 9.26 6.67 20.51
C VAL A 64 7.79 7.04 20.61
N ARG A 65 6.90 6.17 20.13
CA ARG A 65 5.46 6.51 20.01
C ARG A 65 4.50 5.42 20.44
N ASN A 66 3.29 5.82 20.79
CA ASN A 66 2.16 4.91 21.06
C ASN A 66 2.44 3.83 22.13
N ASN A 67 3.42 4.06 23.01
CA ASN A 67 3.72 3.12 24.08
C ASN A 67 2.78 3.41 25.27
N ALA A 68 2.25 2.36 25.90
CA ALA A 68 1.26 2.47 26.97
C ALA A 68 1.79 1.90 28.29
N ALA A 69 1.89 2.75 29.32
CA ALA A 69 2.18 2.30 30.68
C ALA A 69 0.89 2.19 31.50
N TYR A 70 0.81 1.21 32.40
CA TYR A 70 -0.36 1.00 33.26
C TYR A 70 0.02 1.02 34.74
N THR A 71 -0.80 1.70 35.53
CA THR A 71 -0.66 1.81 36.98
C THR A 71 -0.79 0.43 37.63
N ASN A 72 0.18 0.09 38.48
CA ASN A 72 0.17 -1.19 39.18
C ASN A 72 -0.78 -1.20 40.39
N GLN A 73 -0.94 -2.36 41.03
CA GLN A 73 -1.80 -2.52 42.22
C GLN A 73 -1.36 -1.69 43.44
N LEU A 74 -0.15 -1.13 43.42
CA LEU A 74 0.40 -0.26 44.46
C LEU A 74 0.18 1.23 44.15
N GLY A 75 -0.40 1.56 42.99
CA GLY A 75 -0.62 2.94 42.55
C GLY A 75 0.63 3.59 41.94
N GLU A 76 1.64 2.80 41.56
CA GLU A 76 2.88 3.29 40.96
C GLU A 76 2.77 3.29 39.43
N VAL A 77 3.16 4.39 38.82
CA VAL A 77 3.21 4.56 37.38
C VAL A 77 4.30 5.56 37.00
N THR A 78 4.90 5.37 35.83
CA THR A 78 5.83 6.32 35.21
C THR A 78 5.13 6.92 33.98
N THR A 79 5.88 7.16 32.90
CA THR A 79 5.34 7.50 31.57
C THR A 79 5.28 6.32 30.63
N GLY A 80 4.38 6.33 29.64
CA GLY A 80 4.45 5.42 28.49
C GLY A 80 5.72 5.60 27.65
N GLY A 81 6.27 6.81 27.53
CA GLY A 81 7.40 7.14 26.66
C GLY A 81 8.76 6.82 27.30
N LEU A 82 9.46 7.85 27.78
CA LEU A 82 10.81 7.71 28.35
C LEU A 82 10.84 8.07 29.83
N HIS A 83 11.22 7.13 30.69
CA HIS A 83 11.53 7.42 32.09
C HIS A 83 13.04 7.36 32.32
N ILE A 84 13.63 8.47 32.76
CA ILE A 84 15.05 8.62 33.10
C ILE A 84 15.16 8.89 34.61
N ALA A 85 15.88 8.05 35.36
CA ALA A 85 16.10 8.31 36.78
C ALA A 85 17.08 9.48 36.98
N SER A 86 17.04 10.10 38.17
CA SER A 86 17.91 11.21 38.53
C SER A 86 19.42 10.91 38.51
N SER A 87 19.79 9.63 38.49
CA SER A 87 21.18 9.14 38.38
C SER A 87 21.66 8.93 36.95
N SER A 88 20.78 9.18 35.97
CA SER A 88 21.02 9.03 34.54
C SER A 88 20.79 10.36 33.82
N SER A 89 21.11 10.41 32.54
CA SER A 89 20.77 11.50 31.65
C SER A 89 20.40 10.97 30.28
N ALA A 90 19.60 11.74 29.54
CA ALA A 90 19.32 11.48 28.13
C ALA A 90 19.69 12.69 27.25
N ILE A 91 20.24 12.43 26.07
CA ILE A 91 20.41 13.41 25.01
C ILE A 91 19.61 12.94 23.79
N LEU A 92 18.70 13.79 23.31
CA LEU A 92 17.86 13.49 22.15
C LEU A 92 18.22 14.47 21.02
N THR A 93 18.62 13.96 19.85
CA THR A 93 18.87 14.74 18.63
C THR A 93 17.94 14.25 17.53
N ASP A 94 17.27 15.16 16.81
CA ASP A 94 16.32 14.86 15.73
C ASP A 94 15.31 13.75 16.10
N THR A 95 14.94 13.64 17.39
CA THR A 95 14.18 12.49 17.92
C THR A 95 12.76 12.88 18.28
N ILE A 96 11.79 12.03 17.96
CA ILE A 96 10.38 12.28 18.22
C ILE A 96 9.90 11.36 19.34
N VAL A 97 9.29 11.94 20.36
CA VAL A 97 8.60 11.23 21.45
C VAL A 97 7.16 11.72 21.49
N CYS A 98 6.21 10.88 21.07
CA CYS A 98 4.82 11.32 20.96
C CYS A 98 3.77 10.25 21.20
N GLY A 99 2.54 10.64 21.54
CA GLY A 99 1.41 9.70 21.61
C GLY A 99 1.52 8.61 22.69
N ASN A 100 2.49 8.70 23.61
CA ASN A 100 2.66 7.71 24.64
C ASN A 100 1.67 7.96 25.79
N LEU A 101 1.08 6.88 26.30
CA LEU A 101 -0.06 6.93 27.22
C LEU A 101 0.30 6.33 28.59
N VAL A 102 -0.45 6.76 29.60
CA VAL A 102 -0.50 6.14 30.92
C VAL A 102 -1.96 5.86 31.26
N ASP A 103 -2.33 4.62 31.58
CA ASP A 103 -3.72 4.21 31.85
C ASP A 103 -4.72 4.73 30.79
N ASP A 104 -4.35 4.57 29.51
CA ASP A 104 -5.11 5.04 28.34
C ASP A 104 -5.39 6.55 28.30
N VAL A 105 -4.67 7.33 29.12
CA VAL A 105 -4.74 8.80 29.11
C VAL A 105 -3.38 9.41 28.77
N VAL A 106 -3.44 10.60 28.19
CA VAL A 106 -2.25 11.37 27.85
C VAL A 106 -1.45 11.68 29.12
N ALA A 107 -0.14 11.48 29.03
CA ALA A 107 0.80 11.67 30.14
C ALA A 107 2.10 12.32 29.65
N PRO A 108 2.99 12.77 30.56
CA PRO A 108 4.29 13.33 30.17
C PRO A 108 5.03 12.35 29.26
N GLN A 109 5.47 12.78 28.08
CA GLN A 109 6.16 11.90 27.13
C GLN A 109 7.56 11.48 27.61
N ILE A 110 8.20 12.36 28.36
CA ILE A 110 9.53 12.15 28.94
C ILE A 110 9.47 12.56 30.42
N GLU A 111 9.87 11.67 31.30
CA GLU A 111 10.04 11.91 32.73
C GLU A 111 11.50 11.81 33.11
N GLY A 112 12.02 12.80 33.84
CA GLY A 112 13.40 12.80 34.32
C GLY A 112 14.35 13.72 33.55
N PRO A 113 15.67 13.64 33.84
CA PRO A 113 16.67 14.55 33.27
C PRO A 113 16.99 14.20 31.81
N TRP A 114 16.72 15.14 30.91
CA TRP A 114 17.11 15.03 29.50
C TRP A 114 17.53 16.39 28.95
N THR A 115 18.27 16.34 27.83
CA THR A 115 18.73 17.51 27.08
C THR A 115 18.34 17.35 25.62
N ASP A 116 17.78 18.40 25.04
CA ASP A 116 17.59 18.49 23.59
C ASP A 116 18.94 18.82 22.92
N GLY A 117 19.44 17.87 22.13
CA GLY A 117 20.60 18.02 21.26
C GLY A 117 20.31 18.82 19.99
N GLY A 118 19.04 19.14 19.74
CA GLY A 118 18.53 19.89 18.60
C GLY A 118 17.60 19.03 17.73
N GLY A 119 16.55 19.64 17.19
CA GLY A 119 15.62 18.98 16.25
C GLY A 119 14.65 17.98 16.87
N SER A 120 14.70 17.76 18.19
CA SER A 120 13.83 16.80 18.87
C SER A 120 12.48 17.39 19.24
N ILE A 121 11.45 16.53 19.22
CA ILE A 121 10.06 16.88 19.53
C ILE A 121 9.54 15.95 20.62
N ALA A 122 8.97 16.52 21.68
CA ALA A 122 8.19 15.78 22.68
C ALA A 122 6.76 16.34 22.70
N SER A 123 5.77 15.54 22.29
CA SER A 123 4.39 15.99 22.07
C SER A 123 3.36 14.97 22.56
N GLU A 124 2.25 15.44 23.11
CA GLU A 124 1.18 14.55 23.58
C GLU A 124 0.54 13.72 22.44
N ALA A 125 0.50 14.25 21.23
CA ALA A 125 0.01 13.57 20.03
C ALA A 125 1.13 13.44 18.99
N CYS A 126 1.08 12.35 18.21
CA CYS A 126 1.89 12.20 17.02
C CYS A 126 1.18 12.86 15.84
N GLY A 127 1.74 13.98 15.37
CA GLY A 127 1.15 14.77 14.31
C GLY A 127 -0.14 15.48 14.72
N SER A 128 -0.74 16.13 13.73
CA SER A 128 -1.95 16.93 13.82
C SER A 128 -2.80 16.73 12.56
N THR A 129 -4.05 17.18 12.59
CA THR A 129 -4.93 17.11 11.42
C THR A 129 -5.00 18.47 10.73
N ILE A 130 -4.68 18.49 9.44
CA ILE A 130 -4.80 19.63 8.54
C ILE A 130 -6.01 19.39 7.61
N HIS A 131 -6.97 20.30 7.57
CA HIS A 131 -8.19 20.13 6.79
C HIS A 131 -8.12 20.88 5.47
N VAL A 132 -8.39 20.18 4.37
CA VAL A 132 -8.55 20.78 3.04
C VAL A 132 -10.03 20.75 2.67
N PRO A 133 -10.65 21.89 2.29
CA PRO A 133 -10.04 23.18 1.97
C PRO A 133 -10.03 24.21 3.13
N THR A 134 -10.40 23.83 4.35
CA THR A 134 -10.66 24.80 5.44
C THR A 134 -9.41 25.49 5.96
N ASP A 135 -8.33 24.74 6.18
CA ASP A 135 -7.05 25.25 6.68
C ASP A 135 -6.15 25.71 5.52
N TYR A 136 -6.19 25.00 4.39
CA TYR A 136 -5.48 25.34 3.15
C TYR A 136 -6.38 25.17 1.94
N ALA A 137 -6.27 26.08 0.96
CA ALA A 137 -7.14 26.07 -0.21
C ALA A 137 -6.85 24.89 -1.15
N THR A 138 -5.60 24.44 -1.19
CA THR A 138 -5.14 23.34 -2.05
C THR A 138 -4.49 22.22 -1.25
N ILE A 139 -4.49 21.02 -1.81
CA ILE A 139 -3.85 19.85 -1.21
C ILE A 139 -2.32 20.04 -1.15
N GLN A 140 -1.70 20.62 -2.19
CA GLN A 140 -0.26 20.86 -2.19
C GLN A 140 0.17 21.82 -1.08
N GLU A 141 -0.57 22.90 -0.84
CA GLU A 141 -0.26 23.82 0.28
C GLU A 141 -0.36 23.11 1.65
N ALA A 142 -1.33 22.22 1.82
CA ALA A 142 -1.43 21.40 3.02
C ALA A 142 -0.25 20.43 3.16
N VAL A 143 0.17 19.78 2.05
CA VAL A 143 1.36 18.91 2.02
C VAL A 143 2.62 19.68 2.37
N ASP A 144 2.81 20.88 1.79
CA ASP A 144 3.97 21.73 2.05
C ASP A 144 4.06 22.09 3.54
N ALA A 145 2.92 22.42 4.15
CA ALA A 145 2.81 22.79 5.56
C ALA A 145 2.91 21.60 6.53
N ALA A 146 2.54 20.38 6.10
CA ALA A 146 2.47 19.21 6.96
C ALA A 146 3.83 18.83 7.53
N GLY A 147 3.88 18.62 8.84
CA GLY A 147 4.96 17.98 9.56
C GLY A 147 4.87 16.46 9.54
N ILE A 148 5.85 15.80 10.14
CA ILE A 148 5.85 14.35 10.34
C ILE A 148 4.62 13.89 11.15
N PHE A 149 4.01 12.79 10.72
CA PHE A 149 2.79 12.19 11.25
C PHE A 149 1.51 13.01 11.10
N ASP A 150 1.55 14.17 10.44
CA ASP A 150 0.33 14.91 10.16
C ASP A 150 -0.60 14.11 9.24
N THR A 151 -1.89 14.26 9.49
CA THR A 151 -2.96 13.78 8.61
C THR A 151 -3.56 14.96 7.87
N ILE A 152 -3.54 14.92 6.54
CA ILE A 152 -4.25 15.85 5.69
C ILE A 152 -5.63 15.26 5.40
N ALA A 153 -6.65 15.76 6.10
CA ALA A 153 -8.04 15.38 5.93
C ALA A 153 -8.68 16.19 4.80
N ILE A 154 -9.06 15.52 3.71
CA ILE A 154 -9.58 16.15 2.49
C ILE A 154 -11.10 15.94 2.44
N ALA A 155 -11.87 17.03 2.45
CA ALA A 155 -13.31 16.99 2.34
C ALA A 155 -13.76 16.51 0.95
N ALA A 156 -14.96 15.95 0.86
CA ALA A 156 -15.55 15.49 -0.40
C ALA A 156 -15.58 16.60 -1.47
N GLY A 157 -15.17 16.27 -2.69
CA GLY A 157 -15.06 17.22 -3.78
C GLY A 157 -14.10 16.80 -4.88
N THR A 158 -14.02 17.60 -5.94
CA THR A 158 -13.08 17.40 -7.05
C THR A 158 -11.98 18.45 -6.99
N TYR A 159 -10.73 18.00 -7.03
CA TYR A 159 -9.52 18.81 -6.91
C TYR A 159 -8.66 18.58 -8.15
N GLY A 160 -8.38 19.64 -8.90
CA GLY A 160 -7.48 19.58 -10.06
C GLY A 160 -6.03 19.34 -9.61
N ILE A 161 -5.37 18.36 -10.21
CA ILE A 161 -3.98 17.99 -9.97
C ILE A 161 -3.19 18.11 -11.27
N GLY A 162 -2.19 18.98 -11.24
CA GLY A 162 -1.33 19.26 -12.38
C GLY A 162 -1.80 20.48 -13.17
N ASP A 163 -0.87 21.10 -13.89
CA ASP A 163 -1.13 22.14 -14.86
C ASP A 163 0.04 22.21 -15.87
N SER A 164 0.11 23.28 -16.67
CA SER A 164 1.21 23.47 -17.62
C SER A 164 2.58 23.76 -16.98
N GLU A 165 2.62 24.09 -15.68
CA GLU A 165 3.81 24.51 -14.93
C GLU A 165 4.23 23.49 -13.84
N SER A 166 3.32 22.66 -13.36
CA SER A 166 3.54 21.62 -12.36
C SER A 166 2.94 20.28 -12.79
N PRO A 167 3.70 19.17 -12.72
CA PRO A 167 3.20 17.85 -13.12
C PRO A 167 2.17 17.25 -12.15
N GLY A 168 1.92 17.86 -10.98
CA GLY A 168 0.84 17.40 -10.09
C GLY A 168 1.11 17.59 -8.60
N LEU A 169 0.67 16.61 -7.81
CA LEU A 169 0.73 16.61 -6.35
C LEU A 169 1.99 15.87 -5.88
N GLY A 170 2.92 16.60 -5.27
CA GLY A 170 4.19 16.05 -4.79
C GLY A 170 4.25 15.90 -3.28
N ILE A 171 4.46 14.67 -2.80
CA ILE A 171 4.70 14.32 -1.39
C ILE A 171 6.15 13.85 -1.27
N LEU A 172 7.04 14.77 -0.93
CA LEU A 172 8.49 14.55 -0.97
C LEU A 172 9.11 14.61 0.41
N ASN A 173 9.83 13.55 0.81
CA ASN A 173 10.53 13.45 2.09
C ASN A 173 9.60 13.74 3.29
N LYS A 174 8.38 13.21 3.22
CA LYS A 174 7.34 13.36 4.24
C LYS A 174 6.94 11.98 4.73
N ALA A 175 6.53 11.91 5.98
CA ALA A 175 5.87 10.75 6.57
C ALA A 175 4.51 11.20 7.09
N ILE A 176 3.53 11.25 6.19
CA ILE A 176 2.19 11.82 6.42
C ILE A 176 1.11 10.89 5.89
N THR A 177 -0.13 11.14 6.31
CA THR A 177 -1.32 10.50 5.77
C THR A 177 -2.13 11.53 4.97
N LEU A 178 -2.50 11.21 3.72
CA LEU A 178 -3.57 11.90 3.00
C LEU A 178 -4.83 11.06 3.11
N SER A 179 -5.85 11.60 3.76
CA SER A 179 -7.10 10.89 4.04
C SER A 179 -8.28 11.62 3.43
N GLY A 180 -8.89 11.03 2.41
CA GLY A 180 -10.07 11.54 1.74
C GLY A 180 -11.36 11.12 2.45
N GLU A 181 -12.33 12.04 2.50
CA GLU A 181 -13.70 11.71 2.91
C GLU A 181 -14.30 10.63 1.98
N THR A 182 -15.10 9.74 2.56
CA THR A 182 -15.77 8.65 1.85
C THR A 182 -17.27 8.87 1.76
N ASN A 183 -17.88 8.30 0.73
CA ASN A 183 -19.33 8.21 0.59
C ASN A 183 -19.89 7.24 1.63
N SER A 184 -21.22 7.23 1.78
CA SER A 184 -21.89 6.34 2.74
C SER A 184 -21.71 4.83 2.47
N ASP A 185 -21.35 4.46 1.24
CA ASP A 185 -21.02 3.08 0.84
C ASP A 185 -19.55 2.71 1.07
N GLY A 186 -18.73 3.65 1.56
CA GLY A 186 -17.30 3.48 1.77
C GLY A 186 -16.43 3.86 0.58
N SER A 187 -16.99 4.12 -0.61
CA SER A 187 -16.22 4.56 -1.78
C SER A 187 -15.61 5.96 -1.58
N PRO A 188 -14.50 6.30 -2.25
CA PRO A 188 -13.93 7.64 -2.21
C PRO A 188 -14.94 8.75 -2.62
N ALA A 189 -15.08 9.79 -1.79
CA ALA A 189 -15.83 11.00 -2.13
C ALA A 189 -14.91 12.14 -2.62
N VAL A 190 -13.59 11.94 -2.54
CA VAL A 190 -12.57 12.87 -3.02
C VAL A 190 -12.06 12.40 -4.38
N VAL A 191 -12.18 13.29 -5.37
CA VAL A 191 -11.66 13.07 -6.73
C VAL A 191 -10.45 13.97 -6.98
N LEU A 192 -9.31 13.36 -7.27
CA LEU A 192 -8.11 14.02 -7.78
C LEU A 192 -8.16 13.95 -9.31
N GLN A 193 -8.49 15.07 -9.94
CA GLN A 193 -8.67 15.17 -11.38
C GLN A 193 -7.36 15.62 -12.03
N GLY A 194 -6.74 14.75 -12.81
CA GLY A 194 -5.57 15.09 -13.61
C GLY A 194 -5.87 16.20 -14.61
N GLU A 195 -5.03 17.22 -14.64
CA GLU A 195 -5.07 18.35 -15.57
C GLU A 195 -3.67 18.59 -16.19
N GLY A 196 -3.63 18.94 -17.48
CA GLY A 196 -2.35 19.19 -18.18
C GLY A 196 -1.78 17.96 -18.88
N ASP A 197 -0.45 17.94 -19.04
CA ASP A 197 0.29 16.89 -19.75
C ASP A 197 0.94 15.95 -18.73
N ALA A 198 0.53 14.67 -18.74
CA ALA A 198 0.98 13.63 -17.80
C ALA A 198 0.86 14.00 -16.30
N PRO A 199 -0.34 14.36 -15.81
CA PRO A 199 -0.54 14.67 -14.40
C PRO A 199 -0.27 13.45 -13.52
N MET A 200 0.31 13.68 -12.33
CA MET A 200 0.69 12.62 -11.41
C MET A 200 0.51 13.00 -9.94
N VAL A 201 0.18 12.01 -9.13
CA VAL A 201 0.45 12.02 -7.69
C VAL A 201 1.80 11.35 -7.50
N TYR A 202 2.80 12.12 -7.08
CA TYR A 202 4.17 11.66 -6.92
C TYR A 202 4.55 11.63 -5.44
N VAL A 203 4.84 10.44 -4.93
CA VAL A 203 5.30 10.23 -3.56
C VAL A 203 6.72 9.72 -3.62
N SER A 204 7.63 10.40 -2.93
CA SER A 204 9.03 9.96 -2.81
C SER A 204 9.51 10.15 -1.38
N ASN A 205 9.94 9.06 -0.75
CA ASN A 205 10.44 9.07 0.62
C ASN A 205 11.71 8.21 0.75
N GLY A 206 12.76 8.63 0.05
CA GLY A 206 14.08 8.00 0.06
C GLY A 206 15.12 8.81 0.82
N ALA A 207 16.13 8.14 1.39
CA ALA A 207 17.31 8.83 1.89
C ALA A 207 18.07 9.46 0.70
N PRO A 208 18.32 10.78 0.66
CA PRO A 208 19.10 11.37 -0.42
C PRO A 208 20.47 10.70 -0.48
N GLY A 209 20.88 10.25 -1.66
CA GLY A 209 22.17 9.58 -1.83
C GLY A 209 23.33 10.44 -1.33
N GLY A 210 23.99 9.99 -0.25
CA GLY A 210 25.14 10.68 0.34
C GLY A 210 24.82 11.62 1.51
N GLU A 211 23.56 11.74 1.93
CA GLU A 211 23.14 12.47 3.13
C GLU A 211 22.73 11.51 4.26
N VAL A 212 22.77 11.99 5.50
CA VAL A 212 22.23 11.23 6.64
C VAL A 212 20.70 11.25 6.51
N PRO A 213 20.01 10.09 6.51
CA PRO A 213 18.56 10.06 6.33
C PRO A 213 17.84 10.92 7.38
N PRO A 214 16.74 11.62 7.05
CA PRO A 214 15.96 12.35 8.04
C PRO A 214 15.27 11.41 9.05
N VAL A 215 14.81 11.94 10.18
CA VAL A 215 13.92 11.20 11.09
C VAL A 215 12.64 10.81 10.36
N GLY A 216 12.20 9.56 10.52
CA GLY A 216 11.01 9.05 9.85
C GLY A 216 11.18 8.64 8.38
N PHE A 217 12.41 8.55 7.85
CA PHE A 217 12.61 8.11 6.46
C PHE A 217 12.16 6.65 6.17
N MET A 218 11.95 5.83 7.21
CA MET A 218 11.38 4.47 7.08
C MET A 218 9.89 4.43 7.47
N GLU A 219 9.29 5.58 7.77
CA GLU A 219 7.87 5.66 8.09
C GLU A 219 7.04 5.57 6.81
N THR A 220 5.83 5.06 7.00
CA THR A 220 4.91 4.85 5.89
C THR A 220 4.27 6.18 5.47
N VAL A 221 4.26 6.46 4.16
CA VAL A 221 3.36 7.46 3.59
C VAL A 221 2.05 6.77 3.21
N SER A 222 0.93 7.28 3.71
CA SER A 222 -0.38 6.66 3.51
C SER A 222 -1.29 7.50 2.64
N LEU A 223 -1.90 6.88 1.63
CA LEU A 223 -2.94 7.47 0.78
C LEU A 223 -4.24 6.69 0.98
N GLU A 224 -5.29 7.37 1.44
CA GLU A 224 -6.53 6.73 1.86
C GLU A 224 -7.76 7.40 1.25
N GLY A 225 -8.68 6.63 0.67
CA GLY A 225 -9.99 7.15 0.27
C GLY A 225 -9.95 8.14 -0.89
N LEU A 226 -9.05 7.94 -1.86
CA LEU A 226 -8.82 8.87 -2.98
C LEU A 226 -9.20 8.23 -4.33
N LYS A 227 -9.96 8.95 -5.15
CA LYS A 227 -10.19 8.58 -6.55
C LYS A 227 -9.36 9.47 -7.48
N MET A 228 -8.37 8.89 -8.14
CA MET A 228 -7.47 9.55 -9.08
C MET A 228 -7.95 9.28 -10.50
N ILE A 229 -8.29 10.33 -11.25
CA ILE A 229 -8.82 10.23 -12.62
C ILE A 229 -7.90 10.97 -13.57
N GLY A 230 -7.43 10.29 -14.62
CA GLY A 230 -6.61 10.89 -15.66
C GLY A 230 -5.18 11.21 -15.23
N CYS A 231 -4.75 10.71 -14.07
CA CYS A 231 -3.40 10.89 -13.54
C CYS A 231 -2.80 9.57 -13.04
N ASP A 232 -1.47 9.51 -13.01
CA ASP A 232 -0.74 8.35 -12.53
C ASP A 232 -0.40 8.49 -11.04
N LEU A 233 -0.35 7.36 -10.33
CA LEU A 233 0.20 7.28 -8.99
C LEU A 233 1.63 6.74 -9.08
N ILE A 234 2.61 7.59 -8.80
CA ILE A 234 4.03 7.22 -8.81
C ILE A 234 4.54 7.22 -7.36
N LEU A 235 5.06 6.08 -6.94
CA LEU A 235 5.60 5.84 -5.60
C LEU A 235 7.07 5.46 -5.75
N GLU A 236 7.96 6.22 -5.13
CA GLU A 236 9.41 6.05 -5.24
C GLU A 236 10.07 5.98 -3.87
N ASP A 237 10.99 5.02 -3.70
CA ASP A 237 11.70 4.72 -2.45
C ASP A 237 10.78 4.43 -1.25
N GLY A 238 11.34 4.10 -0.08
CA GLY A 238 10.59 4.11 1.19
C GLY A 238 9.50 3.05 1.32
N VAL A 239 8.58 3.29 2.26
CA VAL A 239 7.44 2.41 2.57
C VAL A 239 6.15 3.18 2.32
N HIS A 240 5.22 2.59 1.57
CA HIS A 240 3.96 3.23 1.19
C HIS A 240 2.75 2.32 1.44
N ALA A 241 1.65 2.94 1.85
CA ALA A 241 0.35 2.28 1.98
C ALA A 241 -0.70 3.02 1.15
N VAL A 242 -1.48 2.29 0.37
CA VAL A 242 -2.57 2.83 -0.44
C VAL A 242 -3.84 2.06 -0.13
N THR A 243 -4.82 2.69 0.49
CA THR A 243 -6.02 2.02 1.00
C THR A 243 -7.28 2.66 0.45
N ASN A 244 -8.21 1.84 -0.06
CA ASN A 244 -9.50 2.32 -0.55
C ASN A 244 -9.35 3.43 -1.61
N CYS A 245 -8.44 3.24 -2.56
CA CYS A 245 -8.16 4.21 -3.61
C CYS A 245 -8.48 3.64 -4.99
N THR A 246 -8.90 4.52 -5.90
CA THR A 246 -9.11 4.19 -7.32
C THR A 246 -8.11 4.97 -8.16
N VAL A 247 -7.42 4.32 -9.09
CA VAL A 247 -6.55 4.96 -10.10
C VAL A 247 -7.08 4.58 -11.49
N GLU A 248 -7.69 5.54 -12.18
CA GLU A 248 -8.34 5.30 -13.46
C GLU A 248 -8.00 6.33 -14.56
N GLY A 249 -7.97 5.87 -15.81
CA GLY A 249 -7.83 6.74 -16.98
C GLY A 249 -6.46 7.41 -17.13
N GLY A 250 -5.45 7.01 -16.36
CA GLY A 250 -4.09 7.52 -16.42
C GLY A 250 -3.26 6.92 -17.57
N MET A 251 -2.02 7.39 -17.71
CA MET A 251 -1.07 6.92 -18.73
C MET A 251 -0.30 5.67 -18.28
N GLY A 252 -0.35 5.30 -17.02
CA GLY A 252 0.42 4.19 -16.47
C GLY A 252 -0.25 3.50 -15.28
N GLY A 253 -1.17 4.18 -14.59
CA GLY A 253 -1.80 3.65 -13.38
C GLY A 253 -0.89 3.83 -12.18
N VAL A 254 -0.50 2.73 -11.52
CA VAL A 254 0.38 2.72 -10.36
C VAL A 254 1.79 2.31 -10.76
N ASN A 255 2.77 3.16 -10.50
CA ASN A 255 4.19 2.91 -10.76
C ASN A 255 4.99 2.95 -9.46
N ALA A 256 5.52 1.81 -9.04
CA ALA A 256 6.33 1.66 -7.84
C ALA A 256 7.80 1.50 -8.21
N ARG A 257 8.67 2.41 -7.75
CA ARG A 257 10.09 2.48 -8.11
C ARG A 257 10.97 2.38 -6.89
N ASP A 258 11.75 1.31 -6.81
CA ASP A 258 12.68 1.08 -5.69
C ASP A 258 12.02 1.20 -4.29
N VAL A 259 10.69 1.02 -4.21
CA VAL A 259 9.95 1.06 -2.95
C VAL A 259 10.31 -0.16 -2.12
N TRP A 260 10.68 0.01 -0.86
CA TRP A 260 11.03 -1.10 0.03
C TRP A 260 9.82 -1.97 0.36
N GLN A 261 8.65 -1.34 0.43
CA GLN A 261 7.37 -2.00 0.56
C GLN A 261 6.24 -1.10 0.07
N LEU A 262 5.35 -1.67 -0.74
CA LEU A 262 4.06 -1.10 -1.08
C LEU A 262 2.96 -2.07 -0.67
N THR A 263 2.09 -1.61 0.23
CA THR A 263 0.86 -2.32 0.57
C THR A 263 -0.34 -1.59 -0.04
N MET A 264 -1.11 -2.28 -0.87
CA MET A 264 -2.38 -1.79 -1.40
C MET A 264 -3.53 -2.61 -0.82
N THR A 265 -4.60 -1.96 -0.40
CA THR A 265 -5.75 -2.65 0.20
C THR A 265 -7.06 -2.03 -0.27
N ASN A 266 -8.01 -2.84 -0.73
CA ASN A 266 -9.30 -2.36 -1.24
C ASN A 266 -9.16 -1.35 -2.39
N CYS A 267 -8.16 -1.54 -3.27
CA CYS A 267 -7.85 -0.59 -4.33
C CYS A 267 -8.33 -1.06 -5.71
N ILE A 268 -8.68 -0.12 -6.58
CA ILE A 268 -9.07 -0.38 -7.97
C ILE A 268 -8.09 0.35 -8.90
N VAL A 269 -7.49 -0.36 -9.85
CA VAL A 269 -6.60 0.20 -10.88
C VAL A 269 -7.13 -0.20 -12.24
N ARG A 270 -7.69 0.75 -12.98
CA ARG A 270 -8.41 0.43 -14.22
C ARG A 270 -8.29 1.43 -15.34
N GLU A 271 -8.58 0.99 -16.56
CA GLU A 271 -8.65 1.87 -17.75
C GLU A 271 -7.39 2.74 -17.93
N ASN A 272 -6.23 2.29 -17.42
CA ASN A 272 -4.98 3.02 -17.60
C ASN A 272 -4.32 2.57 -18.91
N HIS A 273 -3.85 3.54 -19.69
CA HIS A 273 -3.37 3.29 -21.05
C HIS A 273 -1.93 3.78 -21.25
N GLY A 274 -0.98 2.84 -21.26
CA GLY A 274 0.44 3.18 -21.15
C GLY A 274 1.37 2.69 -22.23
N ALA A 275 2.55 3.31 -22.27
CA ALA A 275 3.65 2.93 -23.13
C ALA A 275 4.98 3.13 -22.38
N PRO A 276 5.72 2.07 -21.98
CA PRO A 276 5.46 0.66 -22.29
C PRO A 276 4.53 -0.07 -21.33
N TRP A 277 4.17 0.50 -20.17
CA TRP A 277 3.52 -0.26 -19.10
C TRP A 277 2.28 0.42 -18.55
N SER A 278 1.31 -0.38 -18.10
CA SER A 278 0.08 0.10 -17.45
C SER A 278 -0.41 -0.87 -16.37
N GLY A 279 -1.23 -0.40 -15.43
CA GLY A 279 -1.74 -1.19 -14.31
C GLY A 279 -0.93 -0.95 -13.05
N VAL A 280 -0.47 -1.99 -12.36
CA VAL A 280 0.40 -1.90 -11.18
C VAL A 280 1.80 -2.40 -11.53
N ILE A 281 2.74 -1.49 -11.71
CA ILE A 281 4.08 -1.80 -12.23
C ILE A 281 5.14 -1.42 -11.21
N ALA A 282 5.83 -2.43 -10.68
CA ALA A 282 7.00 -2.29 -9.84
C ALA A 282 8.30 -2.47 -10.63
N VAL A 283 9.25 -1.57 -10.42
CA VAL A 283 10.59 -1.63 -10.99
C VAL A 283 11.60 -1.31 -9.89
N GLY A 284 12.64 -2.12 -9.75
CA GLY A 284 13.69 -1.81 -8.80
C GLY A 284 14.41 -3.03 -8.25
N ALA A 285 15.45 -2.77 -7.47
CA ALA A 285 16.24 -3.83 -6.84
C ALA A 285 15.48 -4.49 -5.68
N MET A 286 14.83 -3.73 -4.82
CA MET A 286 14.26 -4.21 -3.56
C MET A 286 12.78 -3.87 -3.44
N THR A 287 11.99 -4.25 -4.44
CA THR A 287 10.56 -3.94 -4.48
C THR A 287 9.67 -5.05 -3.97
N ASN A 288 8.94 -4.77 -2.89
CA ASN A 288 7.96 -5.67 -2.30
C ASN A 288 6.55 -5.12 -2.50
N LEU A 289 5.70 -5.88 -3.19
CA LEU A 289 4.30 -5.58 -3.43
C LEU A 289 3.42 -6.51 -2.61
N THR A 290 2.48 -5.95 -1.86
CA THR A 290 1.42 -6.68 -1.18
C THR A 290 0.08 -6.05 -1.57
N LEU A 291 -0.77 -6.80 -2.24
CA LEU A 291 -2.11 -6.34 -2.62
C LEU A 291 -3.14 -7.24 -1.92
N VAL A 292 -4.13 -6.63 -1.27
CA VAL A 292 -5.21 -7.32 -0.56
C VAL A 292 -6.54 -6.75 -1.02
N ASN A 293 -7.44 -7.60 -1.51
CA ASN A 293 -8.75 -7.19 -2.02
C ASN A 293 -8.64 -6.07 -3.08
N CYS A 294 -7.74 -6.24 -4.04
CA CYS A 294 -7.52 -5.26 -5.11
C CYS A 294 -8.08 -5.75 -6.45
N VAL A 295 -8.56 -4.82 -7.26
CA VAL A 295 -9.00 -5.06 -8.65
C VAL A 295 -8.05 -4.34 -9.60
N VAL A 296 -7.45 -5.08 -10.54
CA VAL A 296 -6.61 -4.53 -11.62
C VAL A 296 -7.21 -4.95 -12.96
N GLU A 297 -7.96 -4.07 -13.59
CA GLU A 297 -8.77 -4.42 -14.76
C GLU A 297 -8.71 -3.43 -15.91
N ASP A 298 -8.96 -3.89 -17.13
CA ASP A 298 -9.13 -3.03 -18.32
C ASP A 298 -7.95 -2.06 -18.59
N ASN A 299 -6.76 -2.34 -18.05
CA ASN A 299 -5.56 -1.56 -18.35
C ASN A 299 -4.95 -2.05 -19.66
N SER A 300 -4.42 -1.13 -20.46
CA SER A 300 -3.78 -1.49 -21.72
C SER A 300 -2.41 -0.88 -21.91
N SER A 301 -1.50 -1.63 -22.52
CA SER A 301 -0.16 -1.16 -22.82
C SER A 301 0.24 -1.40 -24.27
N GLN A 302 1.07 -0.50 -24.81
CA GLN A 302 1.73 -0.67 -26.10
C GLN A 302 3.25 -0.49 -25.96
N PRO A 303 4.06 -0.97 -26.92
CA PRO A 303 5.52 -0.94 -26.79
C PRO A 303 6.07 0.50 -26.86
N ALA A 304 7.17 0.75 -26.15
CA ALA A 304 7.89 2.02 -26.20
C ALA A 304 9.39 1.80 -26.47
N GLY A 305 9.82 2.05 -27.71
CA GLY A 305 11.21 1.79 -28.11
C GLY A 305 11.55 0.30 -28.06
N TRP A 306 12.53 -0.07 -27.23
CA TRP A 306 12.94 -1.47 -27.02
C TRP A 306 12.18 -2.16 -25.88
N TRP A 307 11.30 -1.44 -25.18
CA TRP A 307 10.58 -1.98 -24.04
C TRP A 307 9.29 -2.68 -24.49
N PRO A 308 9.10 -3.96 -24.13
CA PRO A 308 7.88 -4.69 -24.40
C PRO A 308 6.71 -4.15 -23.59
N ALA A 309 5.49 -4.41 -24.07
CA ALA A 309 4.26 -3.94 -23.47
C ALA A 309 3.81 -4.83 -22.31
N TYR A 310 3.64 -4.26 -21.11
CA TYR A 310 3.15 -4.99 -19.93
C TYR A 310 1.90 -4.32 -19.34
N SER A 311 0.86 -5.11 -19.11
CA SER A 311 -0.40 -4.67 -18.48
C SER A 311 -0.83 -5.60 -17.35
N GLY A 312 -1.63 -5.08 -16.43
CA GLY A 312 -2.03 -5.79 -15.21
C GLY A 312 -1.03 -5.53 -14.09
N ILE A 313 -0.43 -6.58 -13.53
CA ILE A 313 0.58 -6.46 -12.46
C ILE A 313 1.94 -6.88 -13.00
N GLY A 314 2.95 -6.02 -12.83
CA GLY A 314 4.32 -6.30 -13.24
C GLY A 314 5.32 -6.06 -12.11
N LEU A 315 6.22 -7.02 -11.87
CA LEU A 315 7.42 -6.81 -11.06
C LEU A 315 8.65 -7.05 -11.94
N LEU A 316 9.39 -5.98 -12.22
CA LEU A 316 10.56 -5.96 -13.08
C LEU A 316 11.81 -5.74 -12.20
N ASP A 317 12.48 -6.83 -11.84
CA ASP A 317 13.52 -6.86 -10.83
C ASP A 317 14.93 -6.63 -11.43
N GLY A 318 15.64 -5.66 -10.84
CA GLY A 318 17.01 -5.27 -11.17
C GLY A 318 18.13 -6.17 -10.60
N GLY A 319 17.81 -7.25 -9.88
CA GLY A 319 18.75 -8.32 -9.53
C GLY A 319 18.81 -8.75 -8.07
N TYR A 320 17.92 -8.27 -7.17
CA TYR A 320 17.98 -8.58 -5.73
C TYR A 320 16.77 -9.33 -5.18
N GLY A 321 15.75 -9.63 -5.98
CA GLY A 321 14.66 -10.52 -5.61
C GLY A 321 13.48 -9.81 -4.97
N GLY A 322 12.66 -9.13 -5.76
CA GLY A 322 11.40 -8.53 -5.27
C GLY A 322 10.33 -9.56 -4.90
N VAL A 323 9.40 -9.18 -4.04
CA VAL A 323 8.26 -10.01 -3.59
C VAL A 323 6.95 -9.48 -4.17
N ILE A 324 6.07 -10.39 -4.60
CA ILE A 324 4.65 -10.12 -4.84
C ILE A 324 3.82 -11.02 -3.94
N SER A 325 2.92 -10.45 -3.16
CA SER A 325 1.89 -11.18 -2.40
C SER A 325 0.52 -10.65 -2.79
N LEU A 326 -0.36 -11.53 -3.27
CA LEU A 326 -1.73 -11.19 -3.65
C LEU A 326 -2.70 -12.02 -2.80
N GLN A 327 -3.68 -11.36 -2.20
CA GLN A 327 -4.76 -11.99 -1.45
C GLN A 327 -6.10 -11.39 -1.87
N ASP A 328 -7.10 -12.22 -2.15
CA ASP A 328 -8.45 -11.78 -2.55
C ASP A 328 -8.47 -10.81 -3.75
N CYS A 329 -7.49 -10.93 -4.66
CA CYS A 329 -7.35 -9.98 -5.77
C CYS A 329 -8.06 -10.45 -7.05
N THR A 330 -8.44 -9.52 -7.91
CA THR A 330 -8.96 -9.79 -9.26
C THR A 330 -8.12 -9.05 -10.30
N ILE A 331 -7.50 -9.80 -11.22
CA ILE A 331 -6.69 -9.27 -12.31
C ILE A 331 -7.33 -9.71 -13.63
N ARG A 332 -8.02 -8.80 -14.32
CA ARG A 332 -8.81 -9.19 -15.49
C ARG A 332 -8.83 -8.23 -16.65
N ASN A 333 -9.11 -8.74 -17.84
CA ASN A 333 -9.36 -7.93 -19.06
C ASN A 333 -8.24 -6.93 -19.41
N ASN A 334 -7.04 -7.10 -18.86
CA ASN A 334 -5.92 -6.24 -19.21
C ASN A 334 -5.40 -6.62 -20.61
N HIS A 335 -4.87 -5.65 -21.36
CA HIS A 335 -4.49 -5.86 -22.76
C HIS A 335 -3.09 -5.34 -23.08
N ALA A 336 -2.20 -6.24 -23.48
CA ALA A 336 -0.89 -5.88 -24.02
C ALA A 336 -0.91 -5.97 -25.55
N ILE A 337 -0.32 -4.98 -26.21
CA ILE A 337 -0.11 -4.95 -27.66
C ILE A 337 1.37 -5.15 -27.93
N SER A 338 1.73 -6.10 -28.77
CA SER A 338 3.11 -6.37 -29.17
C SER A 338 3.47 -5.74 -30.52
N PRO A 339 4.77 -5.52 -30.82
CA PRO A 339 5.21 -5.17 -32.16
C PRO A 339 4.87 -6.28 -33.18
N PRO A 340 4.49 -5.94 -34.44
CA PRO A 340 4.10 -6.93 -35.45
C PRO A 340 5.16 -8.01 -35.76
N ASP A 341 6.44 -7.69 -35.56
CA ASP A 341 7.58 -8.53 -35.94
C ASP A 341 8.20 -9.29 -34.76
N ASP A 342 7.78 -9.02 -33.51
CA ASP A 342 8.31 -9.67 -32.29
C ASP A 342 7.23 -9.66 -31.19
N PRO A 343 6.44 -10.75 -31.02
CA PRO A 343 5.35 -10.79 -30.05
C PRO A 343 5.89 -10.92 -28.62
N VAL A 344 6.41 -9.81 -28.09
CA VAL A 344 6.87 -9.66 -26.71
C VAL A 344 5.92 -8.72 -25.97
N GLY A 345 5.22 -9.28 -24.99
CA GLY A 345 4.30 -8.55 -24.12
C GLY A 345 3.54 -9.51 -23.22
N PHE A 346 3.03 -8.99 -22.11
CA PHE A 346 2.29 -9.77 -21.13
C PHE A 346 1.13 -8.95 -20.59
N ALA A 347 -0.02 -9.58 -20.47
CA ALA A 347 -1.19 -9.04 -19.82
C ALA A 347 -1.63 -10.04 -18.75
N GLY A 348 -1.88 -9.56 -17.54
CA GLY A 348 -2.16 -10.39 -16.37
C GLY A 348 -1.12 -10.11 -15.29
N ILE A 349 -0.35 -11.11 -14.89
CA ILE A 349 0.73 -10.95 -13.92
C ILE A 349 2.07 -11.33 -14.56
N ILE A 350 3.07 -10.46 -14.46
CA ILE A 350 4.45 -10.76 -14.86
C ILE A 350 5.44 -10.51 -13.72
N ARG A 351 6.21 -11.54 -13.38
CA ARG A 351 7.42 -11.43 -12.58
C ARG A 351 8.64 -11.68 -13.46
N TRP A 352 9.41 -10.62 -13.71
CA TRP A 352 10.64 -10.70 -14.48
C TRP A 352 11.84 -10.50 -13.56
N VAL A 353 12.65 -11.55 -13.40
CA VAL A 353 13.86 -11.53 -12.57
C VAL A 353 15.09 -11.61 -13.46
N THR A 354 15.99 -10.64 -13.32
CA THR A 354 17.26 -10.62 -14.09
C THR A 354 18.34 -11.52 -13.49
N SER A 355 18.25 -11.82 -12.19
CA SER A 355 19.13 -12.78 -11.52
C SER A 355 18.76 -14.22 -11.84
N SER A 356 19.77 -15.08 -11.99
CA SER A 356 19.59 -16.52 -12.16
C SER A 356 19.48 -17.27 -10.82
N ASP A 357 19.49 -16.56 -9.70
CA ASP A 357 19.40 -17.16 -8.37
C ASP A 357 17.92 -17.42 -8.00
N PRO A 358 17.49 -18.69 -7.93
CA PRO A 358 16.09 -19.03 -7.65
C PRO A 358 15.68 -18.75 -6.20
N SER A 359 16.62 -18.37 -5.33
CA SER A 359 16.32 -17.97 -3.95
C SER A 359 15.94 -16.50 -3.79
N LEU A 360 16.07 -15.70 -4.85
CA LEU A 360 15.78 -14.28 -4.82
C LEU A 360 14.32 -14.00 -5.16
N GLY A 361 13.61 -13.39 -4.22
CA GLY A 361 12.22 -12.96 -4.34
C GLY A 361 11.20 -14.10 -4.39
N SER A 362 9.93 -13.75 -4.37
CA SER A 362 8.82 -14.72 -4.44
C SER A 362 7.57 -14.09 -5.03
N ALA A 363 6.68 -14.92 -5.56
CA ALA A 363 5.30 -14.54 -5.84
C ALA A 363 4.38 -15.56 -5.15
N THR A 364 3.43 -15.09 -4.35
CA THR A 364 2.47 -15.94 -3.60
C THR A 364 1.07 -15.42 -3.80
N PHE A 365 0.14 -16.29 -4.19
CA PHE A 365 -1.26 -15.92 -4.44
C PHE A 365 -2.17 -16.75 -3.53
N GLU A 366 -3.17 -16.10 -2.94
CA GLU A 366 -4.26 -16.69 -2.17
C GLU A 366 -5.59 -16.08 -2.63
N ASP A 367 -6.62 -16.91 -2.82
CA ASP A 367 -7.98 -16.50 -3.18
C ASP A 367 -8.04 -15.47 -4.34
N THR A 368 -7.09 -15.56 -5.29
CA THR A 368 -6.89 -14.57 -6.35
C THR A 368 -7.39 -15.09 -7.71
N THR A 369 -8.14 -14.25 -8.42
CA THR A 369 -8.63 -14.52 -9.78
C THR A 369 -7.81 -13.80 -10.83
N VAL A 370 -7.30 -14.51 -11.82
CA VAL A 370 -6.57 -13.96 -12.97
C VAL A 370 -7.21 -14.49 -14.26
N CYS A 371 -7.87 -13.63 -15.03
CA CYS A 371 -8.64 -14.09 -16.18
C CYS A 371 -8.79 -13.08 -17.31
N GLY A 372 -9.06 -13.54 -18.53
CA GLY A 372 -9.44 -12.66 -19.65
C GLY A 372 -8.34 -11.67 -20.08
N ASN A 373 -7.10 -11.82 -19.60
CA ASN A 373 -6.02 -10.92 -19.97
C ASN A 373 -5.47 -11.31 -21.35
N LEU A 374 -5.33 -10.31 -22.23
CA LEU A 374 -5.09 -10.51 -23.65
C LEU A 374 -3.71 -10.02 -24.09
N LEU A 375 -3.05 -10.78 -24.96
CA LEU A 375 -1.93 -10.32 -25.79
C LEU A 375 -2.40 -10.26 -27.24
N ASP A 376 -2.35 -9.08 -27.86
CA ASP A 376 -2.81 -8.86 -29.25
C ASP A 376 -4.23 -9.35 -29.53
N GLY A 377 -5.13 -9.18 -28.54
CA GLY A 377 -6.54 -9.56 -28.65
C GLY A 377 -6.79 -11.06 -28.58
N LYS A 378 -5.80 -11.84 -28.12
CA LYS A 378 -5.93 -13.28 -27.88
C LYS A 378 -5.60 -13.58 -26.43
N PRO A 379 -6.15 -14.66 -25.84
CA PRO A 379 -5.75 -15.09 -24.51
C PRO A 379 -4.23 -15.19 -24.41
N GLY A 380 -3.66 -14.38 -23.52
CA GLY A 380 -2.24 -14.38 -23.20
C GLY A 380 -1.93 -15.35 -22.07
N LEU A 381 -0.65 -15.51 -21.74
CA LEU A 381 -0.28 -16.16 -20.50
C LEU A 381 -0.74 -15.29 -19.32
N GLN A 382 -1.70 -15.80 -18.54
CA GLN A 382 -2.29 -15.05 -17.43
C GLN A 382 -1.28 -14.74 -16.31
N VAL A 383 -0.34 -15.66 -16.05
CA VAL A 383 0.73 -15.49 -15.07
C VAL A 383 2.07 -15.92 -15.66
N HIS A 384 3.01 -14.98 -15.75
CA HIS A 384 4.39 -15.21 -16.20
C HIS A 384 5.38 -15.12 -15.04
N GLY A 385 6.26 -16.13 -14.93
CA GLY A 385 7.26 -16.24 -13.87
C GLY A 385 6.90 -17.29 -12.82
N GLU A 386 7.85 -17.59 -11.92
CA GLU A 386 7.64 -18.53 -10.83
C GLU A 386 6.79 -17.90 -9.72
N TRP A 387 5.77 -18.65 -9.26
CA TRP A 387 4.87 -18.28 -8.17
C TRP A 387 4.46 -19.54 -7.37
N SER A 388 3.95 -19.33 -6.15
CA SER A 388 3.44 -20.36 -5.26
C SER A 388 1.95 -20.17 -5.01
N ASP A 389 1.21 -21.28 -5.05
CA ASP A 389 -0.23 -21.34 -4.80
C ASP A 389 -0.48 -21.60 -3.32
N ASP A 390 -1.03 -20.61 -2.61
CA ASP A 390 -1.44 -20.73 -1.22
C ASP A 390 -2.92 -21.13 -1.06
N GLY A 391 -3.62 -21.39 -2.19
CA GLY A 391 -4.99 -21.90 -2.24
C GLY A 391 -6.01 -20.90 -2.78
N GLY A 392 -7.15 -21.41 -3.26
CA GLY A 392 -8.31 -20.59 -3.67
C GLY A 392 -8.17 -19.81 -4.99
N ASN A 393 -7.03 -19.93 -5.67
CA ASN A 393 -6.77 -19.18 -6.90
C ASN A 393 -7.54 -19.71 -8.11
N THR A 394 -7.96 -18.81 -9.00
CA THR A 394 -8.57 -19.12 -10.31
C THR A 394 -7.74 -18.48 -11.41
N ILE A 395 -7.21 -19.27 -12.35
CA ILE A 395 -6.40 -18.77 -13.47
C ILE A 395 -6.97 -19.31 -14.77
N GLU A 396 -7.57 -18.46 -15.58
CA GLU A 396 -8.34 -18.87 -16.77
C GLU A 396 -8.11 -17.94 -17.97
N ASP A 397 -8.18 -18.47 -19.18
CA ASP A 397 -8.01 -17.67 -20.40
C ASP A 397 -9.14 -16.64 -20.59
N GLN A 398 -10.31 -16.91 -20.03
CA GLN A 398 -11.50 -16.06 -20.04
C GLN A 398 -12.01 -15.93 -18.62
N CYS A 399 -12.56 -14.77 -18.28
CA CYS A 399 -13.27 -14.64 -17.01
C CYS A 399 -14.55 -15.45 -17.09
N ALA A 400 -14.91 -16.10 -15.97
CA ALA A 400 -16.28 -16.50 -15.77
C ALA A 400 -17.12 -15.24 -15.97
N SER A 401 -18.13 -15.32 -16.85
CA SER A 401 -19.02 -14.18 -17.06
C SER A 401 -19.55 -13.74 -15.69
N ASP A 402 -19.45 -12.45 -15.37
CA ASP A 402 -20.09 -11.87 -14.17
C ASP A 402 -21.62 -12.06 -14.22
N CYS A 403 -22.10 -12.50 -15.38
CA CYS A 403 -23.47 -12.73 -15.73
C CYS A 403 -23.58 -14.05 -16.53
N PRO A 404 -23.36 -15.22 -15.91
CA PRO A 404 -23.33 -16.50 -16.62
C PRO A 404 -24.63 -16.80 -17.38
N GLY A 405 -25.72 -16.12 -17.03
CA GLY A 405 -27.01 -16.20 -17.72
C GLY A 405 -27.16 -15.34 -18.98
N ASP A 406 -26.22 -14.45 -19.28
CA ASP A 406 -26.20 -13.60 -20.49
C ASP A 406 -25.52 -14.38 -21.61
N ILE A 407 -26.30 -15.09 -22.41
CA ILE A 407 -25.83 -16.06 -23.41
C ILE A 407 -25.50 -15.35 -24.73
N ASN A 408 -26.06 -14.16 -24.95
CA ASN A 408 -25.81 -13.36 -26.16
C ASN A 408 -24.78 -12.22 -25.95
N ASP A 409 -24.24 -12.08 -24.75
CA ASP A 409 -23.29 -11.04 -24.31
C ASP A 409 -23.81 -9.60 -24.54
N ASP A 410 -25.12 -9.36 -24.37
CA ASP A 410 -25.71 -8.02 -24.55
C ASP A 410 -25.75 -7.17 -23.27
N GLY A 411 -25.25 -7.71 -22.16
CA GLY A 411 -25.15 -7.08 -20.85
C GLY A 411 -26.43 -7.21 -20.01
N VAL A 412 -27.41 -8.01 -20.42
CA VAL A 412 -28.67 -8.22 -19.71
C VAL A 412 -29.11 -9.68 -19.83
N VAL A 413 -29.33 -10.36 -18.71
CA VAL A 413 -30.02 -11.67 -18.72
C VAL A 413 -31.52 -11.47 -18.84
N ASP A 414 -32.07 -11.79 -20.00
CA ASP A 414 -33.50 -11.67 -20.26
C ASP A 414 -34.13 -12.85 -21.03
N GLY A 415 -35.31 -12.60 -21.59
CA GLY A 415 -36.05 -13.62 -22.34
C GLY A 415 -35.32 -14.08 -23.60
N THR A 416 -34.35 -13.33 -24.08
CA THR A 416 -33.51 -13.62 -25.23
C THR A 416 -32.51 -14.72 -24.88
N ASP A 417 -31.84 -14.62 -23.73
CA ASP A 417 -30.91 -15.65 -23.24
C ASP A 417 -31.64 -16.94 -22.89
N LEU A 418 -32.78 -16.81 -22.22
CA LEU A 418 -33.63 -17.97 -21.94
C LEU A 418 -34.06 -18.67 -23.24
N ALA A 419 -34.38 -17.91 -24.30
CA ALA A 419 -34.74 -18.50 -25.58
C ALA A 419 -33.54 -19.19 -26.26
N LEU A 420 -32.33 -18.64 -26.12
CA LEU A 420 -31.09 -19.25 -26.62
C LEU A 420 -30.79 -20.56 -25.88
N LEU A 421 -30.82 -20.57 -24.55
CA LEU A 421 -30.63 -21.77 -23.74
C LEU A 421 -31.61 -22.88 -24.13
N LEU A 422 -32.90 -22.56 -24.24
CA LEU A 422 -33.93 -23.53 -24.60
C LEU A 422 -33.80 -24.05 -26.04
N ALA A 423 -33.18 -23.27 -26.94
CA ALA A 423 -32.95 -23.68 -28.33
C ALA A 423 -31.90 -24.78 -28.45
N VAL A 424 -30.97 -24.86 -27.50
CA VAL A 424 -29.86 -25.83 -27.46
C VAL A 424 -30.00 -26.82 -26.30
N TRP A 425 -31.22 -27.05 -25.82
CA TRP A 425 -31.49 -27.98 -24.71
C TRP A 425 -30.97 -29.40 -24.99
N ASN A 426 -30.37 -30.04 -23.99
CA ASN A 426 -29.77 -31.38 -24.06
C ASN A 426 -28.68 -31.47 -25.16
N SER A 427 -27.89 -30.41 -25.31
CA SER A 427 -26.70 -30.36 -26.16
C SER A 427 -25.45 -30.04 -25.33
N ASP A 428 -24.29 -29.97 -25.98
CA ASP A 428 -23.00 -29.58 -25.43
C ASP A 428 -22.59 -28.15 -25.87
N ASP A 429 -23.57 -27.28 -26.16
CA ASP A 429 -23.35 -25.90 -26.61
C ASP A 429 -22.69 -25.06 -25.49
N PRO A 430 -21.40 -24.66 -25.62
CA PRO A 430 -20.66 -24.05 -24.51
C PRO A 430 -21.25 -22.74 -23.97
N PRO A 431 -21.79 -21.83 -24.81
CA PRO A 431 -22.49 -20.64 -24.31
C PRO A 431 -23.71 -20.89 -23.42
N ALA A 432 -24.37 -22.05 -23.56
CA ALA A 432 -25.57 -22.38 -22.79
C ALA A 432 -25.33 -23.43 -21.68
N ASP A 433 -24.14 -24.04 -21.62
CA ASP A 433 -23.67 -24.94 -20.56
C ASP A 433 -22.99 -24.10 -19.47
N ILE A 434 -23.81 -23.45 -18.66
CA ILE A 434 -23.44 -22.42 -17.70
C ILE A 434 -22.75 -23.02 -16.47
N ASP A 435 -23.10 -24.26 -16.08
CA ASP A 435 -22.41 -24.96 -14.98
C ASP A 435 -21.19 -25.78 -15.45
N GLY A 436 -20.95 -25.86 -16.76
CA GLY A 436 -19.81 -26.51 -17.39
C GLY A 436 -19.81 -28.03 -17.23
N ASN A 437 -20.96 -28.65 -17.01
CA ASN A 437 -21.08 -30.10 -16.80
C ASN A 437 -21.09 -30.91 -18.11
N GLY A 438 -21.09 -30.23 -19.26
CA GLY A 438 -21.09 -30.82 -20.60
C GLY A 438 -22.50 -31.12 -21.16
N VAL A 439 -23.58 -30.68 -20.50
CA VAL A 439 -24.94 -30.79 -21.01
C VAL A 439 -25.83 -29.62 -20.59
N VAL A 440 -26.43 -28.93 -21.57
CA VAL A 440 -27.41 -27.88 -21.33
C VAL A 440 -28.71 -28.48 -20.77
N ASP A 441 -28.99 -28.26 -19.49
CA ASP A 441 -30.18 -28.78 -18.82
C ASP A 441 -30.84 -27.82 -17.81
N ALA A 442 -31.60 -28.39 -16.86
CA ALA A 442 -32.32 -27.61 -15.87
C ALA A 442 -31.41 -26.89 -14.86
N ALA A 443 -30.16 -27.33 -14.69
CA ALA A 443 -29.16 -26.65 -13.88
C ALA A 443 -28.76 -25.31 -14.51
N ASP A 444 -28.49 -25.28 -15.81
CA ASP A 444 -28.17 -24.04 -16.55
C ASP A 444 -29.35 -23.08 -16.57
N LEU A 445 -30.56 -23.60 -16.80
CA LEU A 445 -31.78 -22.80 -16.71
C LEU A 445 -31.93 -22.13 -15.33
N ALA A 446 -31.59 -22.84 -14.24
CA ALA A 446 -31.65 -22.27 -12.90
C ALA A 446 -30.64 -21.13 -12.73
N GLN A 447 -29.49 -21.20 -13.41
CA GLN A 447 -28.50 -20.11 -13.43
C GLN A 447 -29.01 -18.90 -14.23
N VAL A 448 -29.55 -19.06 -15.44
CA VAL A 448 -30.16 -17.94 -16.20
C VAL A 448 -31.23 -17.21 -15.37
N LEU A 449 -32.11 -17.97 -14.70
CA LEU A 449 -33.14 -17.37 -13.85
C LEU A 449 -32.56 -16.75 -12.57
N GLY A 450 -31.44 -17.26 -12.08
CA GLY A 450 -30.71 -16.74 -10.93
C GLY A 450 -30.02 -15.40 -11.20
N TYR A 451 -29.58 -15.18 -12.45
CA TYR A 451 -28.90 -13.96 -12.89
C TYR A 451 -29.82 -12.98 -13.65
N TRP A 452 -31.14 -13.16 -13.59
CA TRP A 452 -32.10 -12.36 -14.36
C TRP A 452 -32.00 -10.85 -14.10
N GLY A 453 -31.84 -10.06 -15.17
CA GLY A 453 -31.73 -8.60 -15.11
C GLY A 453 -30.45 -8.07 -15.75
N ALA A 454 -30.21 -6.77 -15.60
CA ALA A 454 -28.97 -6.17 -16.07
C ALA A 454 -27.80 -6.81 -15.33
N CYS A 455 -26.81 -7.25 -16.09
CA CYS A 455 -25.52 -7.61 -15.53
C CYS A 455 -24.98 -6.36 -14.82
N ALA A 456 -24.43 -6.53 -13.62
CA ALA A 456 -23.73 -5.42 -12.99
C ALA A 456 -22.57 -5.07 -13.93
N ALA A 457 -22.72 -4.01 -14.73
CA ALA A 457 -21.57 -3.38 -15.35
C ALA A 457 -20.62 -3.10 -14.19
N SER A 458 -19.41 -3.64 -14.27
CA SER A 458 -18.32 -3.38 -13.34
C SER A 458 -18.37 -1.89 -12.96
N PRO A 459 -18.67 -1.54 -11.69
CA PRO A 459 -18.75 -0.14 -11.26
C PRO A 459 -17.41 0.56 -11.39
#